data_AF-A0A6B3I810-F1
#
_entry.id   AF-A0A6B3I810-F1
#
_cell.length_a   1.000
_cell.length_b   1.000
_cell.length_c   1.000
_cell.angle_alpha   90.00
_cell.angle_beta   90.00
_cell.angle_gamma   90.00
#
_symmetry.space_group_name_H-M   'P 1'
#
loop_
_entity.id
_entity.type
_entity.pdbx_description
1 polymer ?
#
loop_
_entity_poly.entity_id
_entity_poly.type
_entity_poly.pdbx_seq_one_letter_code
_entity_poly.pdbx_strand_id
1 'polypeptide(L)' 'MTYVIHGATGAQGAPVVSALAASGRPVVPLARRAGAAAQGPATVAADYSSAQQLTDL' A
#
# COMPACT_ATOMS: atom_id res chain seq x y z
N MET A 1 7.49 13.04 -3.36
CA MET A 1 6.10 12.67 -3.69
C MET A 1 5.89 11.24 -3.21
N THR A 2 4.77 10.96 -2.54
CA THR A 2 4.46 9.64 -1.97
C THR A 2 3.43 8.93 -2.83
N TYR A 3 3.64 7.65 -3.11
CA TYR A 3 2.71 6.82 -3.86
C TYR A 3 1.83 6.02 -2.90
N VAL A 4 0.52 6.07 -3.07
CA VAL A 4 -0.42 5.23 -2.32
C VAL A 4 -0.89 4.11 -3.23
N ILE A 5 -0.69 2.86 -2.83
CA ILE A 5 -1.06 1.70 -3.63
C ILE A 5 -2.15 0.91 -2.89
N HIS A 6 -3.38 0.95 -3.40
CA HIS A 6 -4.44 0.07 -2.92
C HIS A 6 -4.34 -1.33 -3.54
N GLY A 7 -4.80 -2.35 -2.83
CA GLY A 7 -4.61 -3.74 -3.26
C GLY A 7 -3.12 -4.14 -3.27
N ALA A 8 -2.33 -3.55 -2.36
CA ALA A 8 -0.87 -3.70 -2.30
C ALA A 8 -0.38 -5.15 -2.11
N THR A 9 -1.24 -6.05 -1.64
CA THR A 9 -0.93 -7.47 -1.46
C THR A 9 -1.37 -8.34 -2.64
N GLY A 10 -2.03 -7.76 -3.64
CA GLY A 10 -2.53 -8.47 -4.81
C GLY A 10 -1.50 -8.60 -5.93
N ALA A 11 -1.86 -9.38 -6.96
CA ALA A 11 -0.98 -9.66 -8.10
C ALA A 11 -0.51 -8.40 -8.86
N GLN A 12 -1.28 -7.31 -8.80
CA GLN A 12 -0.94 -6.04 -9.46
C GLN A 12 -0.23 -5.06 -8.51
N GLY A 13 -0.76 -4.90 -7.29
CA GLY A 13 -0.21 -3.95 -6.33
C GLY A 13 1.15 -4.35 -5.78
N ALA A 14 1.38 -5.64 -5.52
CA ALA A 14 2.61 -6.11 -4.90
C ALA A 14 3.86 -5.87 -5.78
N PRO A 15 3.85 -6.17 -7.09
CA PRO A 15 4.98 -5.83 -7.97
C PRO A 15 5.25 -4.32 -8.03
N VAL A 16 4.20 -3.49 -8.03
CA VAL A 16 4.33 -2.02 -8.06
C VAL A 16 4.95 -1.49 -6.77
N VAL A 17 4.48 -1.96 -5.61
CA VAL A 17 5.05 -1.61 -4.29
C VAL A 17 6.52 -2.00 -4.23
N SER A 18 6.86 -3.21 -4.67
CA SER A 18 8.24 -3.69 -4.71
C SER A 18 9.14 -2.82 -5.58
N ALA A 19 8.69 -2.48 -6.80
CA ALA A 19 9.44 -1.64 -7.72
C ALA A 19 9.64 -0.21 -7.18
N LEU A 20 8.59 0.39 -6.60
CA LEU A 20 8.68 1.72 -5.99
C LEU A 20 9.66 1.74 -4.81
N ALA A 21 9.55 0.77 -3.90
CA ALA A 21 10.45 0.64 -2.76
C ALA A 21 11.90 0.41 -3.20
N ALA A 22 12.14 -0.48 -4.16
CA ALA A 22 13.48 -0.74 -4.71
C ALA A 22 14.09 0.50 -5.40
N SER A 23 13.25 1.38 -5.96
CA SER A 23 13.69 2.64 -6.57
C SER A 23 13.91 3.78 -5.56
N GLY A 24 13.76 3.51 -4.25
CA GLY A 24 13.87 4.53 -3.20
C GLY A 24 12.71 5.54 -3.19
N ARG A 25 11.60 5.25 -3.86
CA ARG A 25 10.42 6.11 -3.89
C ARG A 25 9.54 5.84 -2.67
N PRO A 26 9.13 6.87 -1.91
CA PRO A 26 8.21 6.68 -0.79
C PRO A 26 6.88 6.07 -1.26
N VAL A 27 6.49 4.96 -0.66
CA VAL A 27 5.26 4.24 -0.99
C VAL A 27 4.52 3.83 0.29
N VAL A 28 3.20 4.03 0.29
CA VAL A 28 2.27 3.61 1.34
C VAL A 28 1.39 2.49 0.76
N PRO A 29 1.68 1.22 1.06
CA PRO A 29 0.85 0.12 0.63
C PRO A 29 -0.41 0.02 1.51
N LEU A 30 -1.59 -0.05 0.90
CA LEU A 30 -2.87 -0.21 1.59
C LEU A 30 -3.41 -1.63 1.43
N ALA A 31 -3.96 -2.15 2.53
CA ALA A 31 -4.76 -3.36 2.56
C ALA A 31 -5.87 -3.23 3.60
N ARG A 32 -6.82 -4.16 3.60
CA ARG A 32 -7.88 -4.20 4.63
C ARG A 32 -7.37 -4.55 6.03
N ARG A 33 -6.14 -5.07 6.15
CA ARG A 33 -5.48 -5.42 7.41
C ARG A 33 -4.07 -4.85 7.42
N ALA A 34 -3.65 -4.26 8.53
CA ALA A 34 -2.28 -3.79 8.72
C ALA A 34 -1.31 -4.98 8.76
N GLY A 35 -0.09 -4.78 8.24
CA GLY A 35 0.95 -5.82 8.24
C GLY A 35 0.64 -7.06 7.39
N ALA A 36 -0.28 -6.96 6.42
CA ALA A 36 -0.68 -8.08 5.56
C ALA A 36 0.34 -8.40 4.45
N ALA A 37 1.32 -7.52 4.22
CA ALA A 37 2.40 -7.78 3.27
C ALA A 37 3.36 -8.83 3.83
N ALA A 38 3.62 -9.88 3.03
CA ALA A 38 4.61 -10.90 3.39
C ALA A 38 6.07 -10.43 3.17
N GLN A 39 6.28 -9.44 2.30
CA GLN A 39 7.58 -8.88 1.96
C GLN A 39 7.45 -7.38 1.62
N GLY A 40 8.50 -6.60 1.91
CA GLY A 40 8.53 -5.16 1.65
C GLY A 40 7.90 -4.31 2.76
N PRO A 41 7.55 -3.04 2.48
CA PRO A 41 6.94 -2.15 3.46
C PRO A 41 5.62 -2.70 4.02
N ALA A 42 5.39 -2.55 5.32
CA ALA A 42 4.17 -3.01 5.98
C ALA A 42 2.95 -2.25 5.45
N THR A 43 1.81 -2.95 5.30
CA THR A 43 0.57 -2.32 4.85
C THR A 43 -0.07 -1.49 5.96
N VAL A 44 -0.64 -0.35 5.57
CA VAL A 44 -1.57 0.44 6.38
C VAL A 44 -2.99 -0.07 6.12
N ALA A 45 -3.80 -0.10 7.18
CA ALA A 45 -5.19 -0.55 7.10
C ALA A 45 -6.08 0.57 6.53
N ALA A 46 -6.72 0.33 5.39
CA ALA A 46 -7.75 1.20 4.83
C ALA A 46 -8.70 0.39 3.94
N ASP A 47 -9.99 0.70 4.00
CA ASP A 47 -11.01 0.18 3.10
C ASP A 47 -11.22 1.14 1.92
N TYR A 48 -11.19 0.62 0.68
CA TYR A 48 -11.38 1.44 -0.52
C TYR A 48 -12.77 2.08 -0.60
N SER A 49 -13.76 1.54 0.13
CA SER A 49 -15.12 2.07 0.19
C SER A 49 -15.29 3.22 1.20
N SER A 50 -14.29 3.46 2.07
CA SER A 50 -14.34 4.53 3.07
C SER A 50 -13.51 5.74 2.65
N ALA A 51 -14.18 6.78 2.16
CA ALA A 51 -13.52 8.04 1.80
C ALA A 51 -12.72 8.63 2.96
N GLN A 52 -13.28 8.61 4.18
CA GLN A 52 -12.60 9.10 5.38
C GLN A 52 -11.28 8.36 5.63
N GLN A 53 -11.27 7.03 5.55
CA GLN A 53 -10.05 6.26 5.76
C GLN A 53 -8.99 6.51 4.69
N LEU A 54 -9.40 6.88 3.48
CA LEU A 54 -8.49 7.21 2.39
C LEU A 54 -7.93 8.64 2.48
N THR A 55 -8.64 9.56 3.14
CA THR A 55 -8.17 10.94 3.36
C THR A 55 -7.33 11.10 4.62
N ASP A 56 -7.53 10.23 5.61
CA ASP A 56 -6.86 10.29 6.92
C ASP A 56 -5.55 9.46 6.97
N LEU A 57 -5.04 9.02 5.81
CA LEU A 57 -3.86 8.18 5.65
C LEU A 57 -2.55 8.82 6.15
#